data_AF-A0A2S9FXP1-F1
#
_entry.id   AF-A0A2S9FXP1-F1
#
_cell.length_a   1.000
_cell.length_b   1.000
_cell.length_c   1.000
_cell.angle_alpha   90.00
_cell.angle_beta   90.00
_cell.angle_gamma   90.00
#
_symmetry.space_group_name_H-M   'P 1'
#
loop_
_entity.id
_entity.type
_entity.pdbx_description
1 polymer ?
#
loop_
_entity_poly.entity_id
_entity_poly.type
_entity_poly.pdbx_seq_one_letter_code
_entity_poly.pdbx_strand_id
1 'polypeptide(L)'
;GIDTEQALLLTDNLATGWAAAKRADIPLGGTVAVIGAGAVGQFAMRSAYILGAATVFAVDPVAARRDRATAAGARAIEAPAAQTI
;
A
#
# COMPACT_ATOMS: atom_id res chain seq x y z
N GLY A 1 14.56 -10.40 17.56
CA GLY A 1 14.93 -9.00 17.31
C GLY A 1 14.73 -8.69 15.84
N ILE A 2 14.77 -7.42 15.45
CA ILE A 2 14.81 -7.01 14.03
C ILE A 2 16.25 -6.63 13.66
N ASP A 3 16.62 -6.81 12.40
CA ASP A 3 17.92 -6.36 11.89
C ASP A 3 17.91 -4.85 11.57
N THR A 4 19.09 -4.30 11.21
CA THR A 4 19.25 -2.87 10.93
C THR A 4 18.44 -2.41 9.71
N GLU A 5 18.32 -3.23 8.67
CA GLU A 5 17.56 -2.87 7.47
C GLU A 5 16.06 -2.81 7.77
N GLN A 6 15.56 -3.78 8.53
CA GLN A 6 14.19 -3.80 9.04
C GLN A 6 13.92 -2.60 9.96
N ALA A 7 14.86 -2.28 10.84
CA ALA A 7 14.75 -1.13 11.74
C ALA A 7 14.72 0.20 10.97
N LEU A 8 15.49 0.33 9.88
CA LEU A 8 15.48 1.53 9.04
C LEU A 8 14.10 1.76 8.40
N LEU A 9 13.39 0.71 8.00
CA LEU A 9 12.06 0.85 7.40
C LEU A 9 11.04 1.45 8.39
N LEU A 10 11.21 1.20 9.69
CA LEU A 10 10.35 1.73 10.76
C LEU A 10 10.52 3.25 10.98
N THR A 11 11.57 3.88 10.46
CA THR A 11 11.81 5.31 10.68
C THR A 11 11.05 6.20 9.70
N ASP A 12 10.56 5.65 8.59
CA ASP A 12 9.78 6.38 7.60
C ASP A 12 8.78 5.47 6.89
N ASN A 13 9.18 4.76 5.82
CA ASN A 13 8.26 4.11 4.88
C ASN A 13 7.20 3.22 5.55
N LEU A 14 7.58 2.37 6.51
CA LEU A 14 6.64 1.50 7.22
C LEU A 14 5.79 2.27 8.22
N ALA A 15 6.37 3.17 9.00
CA ALA A 15 5.61 3.99 9.95
C ALA A 15 4.61 4.90 9.25
N THR A 16 5.00 5.53 8.15
CA THR A 16 4.14 6.36 7.30
C THR A 16 3.00 5.55 6.69
N GLY A 17 3.30 4.38 6.10
CA GLY A 17 2.27 3.50 5.53
C GLY A 17 1.28 2.97 6.57
N TRP A 18 1.78 2.55 7.74
CA TRP A 18 0.95 2.12 8.86
C TRP A 18 0.03 3.22 9.36
N ALA A 19 0.58 4.42 9.58
CA ALA A 19 -0.18 5.53 10.10
C ALA A 19 -1.22 6.04 9.09
N ALA A 20 -0.97 5.90 7.78
CA ALA A 20 -1.98 6.15 6.75
C ALA A 20 -3.13 5.12 6.82
N ALA A 21 -2.80 3.82 6.85
CA ALA A 21 -3.80 2.75 6.92
C ALA A 21 -4.66 2.83 8.20
N LYS A 22 -4.05 3.16 9.34
CA LYS A 22 -4.77 3.36 10.60
C LYS A 22 -5.73 4.54 10.56
N ARG A 23 -5.34 5.64 9.89
CA ARG A 23 -6.20 6.82 9.72
C ARG A 23 -7.34 6.60 8.72
N ALA A 24 -7.22 5.60 7.85
CA ALA A 24 -8.27 5.25 6.91
C ALA A 24 -9.47 4.54 7.57
N ASP A 25 -9.40 4.25 8.88
CA ASP A 25 -10.48 3.67 9.70
C ASP A 25 -11.17 2.49 9.01
N ILE A 26 -10.34 1.53 8.59
CA ILE A 26 -10.75 0.42 7.74
C ILE A 26 -11.68 -0.51 8.53
N PRO A 27 -12.94 -0.72 8.09
CA PRO A 27 -13.80 -1.72 8.70
C PRO A 27 -13.22 -3.13 8.50
N LEU A 28 -13.48 -4.05 9.43
CA LEU A 28 -13.15 -5.46 9.22
C LEU A 28 -13.87 -5.99 7.98
N GLY A 29 -13.13 -6.63 7.08
CA GLY A 29 -13.61 -7.04 5.76
C GLY A 29 -13.70 -5.89 4.75
N GLY A 30 -13.24 -4.70 5.12
CA GLY A 30 -13.33 -3.48 4.31
C GLY A 30 -12.50 -3.53 3.03
N THR A 31 -12.73 -2.54 2.18
CA THR A 31 -12.04 -2.37 0.91
C THR A 31 -11.23 -1.08 0.92
N VAL A 32 -9.98 -1.15 0.48
CA VAL A 32 -9.05 -0.01 0.45
C VAL A 32 -8.49 0.19 -0.95
N ALA A 33 -8.33 1.44 -1.37
CA ALA A 33 -7.55 1.80 -2.54
C ALA A 33 -6.28 2.53 -2.10
N VAL A 34 -5.13 2.10 -2.61
CA VAL A 34 -3.83 2.76 -2.41
C VAL A 34 -3.40 3.37 -3.74
N ILE A 35 -3.25 4.68 -3.75
CA ILE A 35 -2.81 5.44 -4.93
C ILE A 35 -1.29 5.61 -4.83
N GLY A 36 -0.57 4.93 -5.73
CA GLY A 36 0.87 4.80 -5.75
C GLY A 36 1.38 3.54 -5.03
N ALA A 37 2.03 2.64 -5.77
CA ALA A 37 2.63 1.39 -5.30
C ALA A 37 4.17 1.49 -5.16
N GLY A 38 4.64 2.67 -4.72
CA GLY A 38 6.04 2.90 -4.30
C GLY A 38 6.34 2.34 -2.91
N ALA A 39 7.48 2.69 -2.31
CA ALA A 39 7.90 2.15 -1.02
C ALA A 39 6.85 2.32 0.10
N VAL A 40 6.35 3.55 0.29
CA VAL A 40 5.29 3.85 1.27
C VAL A 40 3.99 3.10 0.95
N GLY A 41 3.59 3.11 -0.33
CA GLY A 41 2.36 2.44 -0.79
C GLY A 41 2.36 0.93 -0.52
N GLN A 42 3.51 0.27 -0.71
CA GLN A 42 3.67 -1.15 -0.39
C GLN A 42 3.41 -1.44 1.09
N PHE A 43 3.90 -0.59 1.99
CA PHE A 43 3.64 -0.73 3.42
C PHE A 43 2.23 -0.32 3.82
N ALA A 44 1.63 0.67 3.14
CA ALA A 44 0.23 1.04 3.35
C ALA A 44 -0.71 -0.12 3.00
N MET A 45 -0.49 -0.81 1.88
CA MET A 45 -1.30 -1.97 1.48
C MET A 45 -1.18 -3.13 2.48
N ARG A 46 0.05 -3.47 2.88
CA ARG A 46 0.30 -4.52 3.88
C ARG A 46 -0.33 -4.17 5.23
N SER A 47 -0.22 -2.90 5.63
CA SER A 47 -0.84 -2.40 6.86
C SER A 47 -2.37 -2.46 6.78
N ALA A 48 -2.96 -2.14 5.63
CA ALA A 48 -4.40 -2.25 5.43
C ALA A 48 -4.91 -3.68 5.61
N TYR A 49 -4.20 -4.68 5.06
CA TYR A 49 -4.52 -6.10 5.30
C TYR A 49 -4.41 -6.48 6.77
N ILE A 50 -3.32 -6.07 7.46
CA ILE A 50 -3.14 -6.34 8.90
C ILE A 50 -4.27 -5.71 9.73
N LEU A 51 -4.75 -4.54 9.32
CA LEU A 51 -5.85 -3.83 9.99
C LEU A 51 -7.25 -4.35 9.60
N GLY A 52 -7.34 -5.41 8.78
CA GLY A 52 -8.58 -6.12 8.52
C GLY A 52 -9.24 -5.83 7.17
N ALA A 53 -8.56 -5.16 6.23
CA ALA A 53 -9.05 -5.07 4.86
C ALA A 53 -9.16 -6.48 4.24
N ALA A 54 -10.29 -6.79 3.61
CA ALA A 54 -10.41 -8.00 2.78
C ALA A 54 -9.86 -7.78 1.38
N THR A 55 -10.03 -6.56 0.84
CA THR A 55 -9.63 -6.22 -0.52
C THR A 55 -8.81 -4.95 -0.53
N VAL A 56 -7.65 -4.98 -1.18
CA VAL A 56 -6.83 -3.80 -1.43
C VAL A 56 -6.59 -3.66 -2.93
N PHE A 57 -6.90 -2.47 -3.46
CA PHE A 57 -6.61 -2.08 -4.82
C PHE A 57 -5.35 -1.23 -4.86
N ALA A 58 -4.43 -1.52 -5.78
CA ALA A 58 -3.20 -0.77 -5.97
C ALA A 58 -3.23 -0.03 -7.30
N VAL A 59 -3.29 1.30 -7.27
CA VAL A 59 -3.35 2.13 -8.49
C VAL A 59 -1.97 2.73 -8.73
N ASP A 60 -1.28 2.34 -9.80
CA ASP A 60 0.03 2.89 -10.14
C ASP A 60 0.23 2.91 -11.67
N PRO A 61 0.83 3.97 -12.26
CA PRO A 61 1.11 4.01 -13.70
C PRO A 61 2.26 3.10 -14.13
N VAL A 62 3.14 2.68 -13.21
CA VAL A 62 4.32 1.87 -13.52
C VAL A 62 4.03 0.38 -13.35
N ALA A 63 4.13 -0.39 -14.43
CA ALA A 63 3.85 -1.83 -14.44
C ALA A 63 4.65 -2.61 -13.37
N ALA A 64 5.96 -2.37 -13.26
CA ALA A 64 6.80 -3.05 -12.27
C ALA A 64 6.38 -2.78 -10.80
N ARG A 65 5.73 -1.64 -10.52
CA ARG A 65 5.18 -1.36 -9.18
C ARG A 65 3.86 -2.09 -8.97
N ARG A 66 3.02 -2.18 -10.00
CA ARG A 66 1.80 -3.00 -10.02
C ARG A 66 2.12 -4.47 -9.77
N ASP A 67 3.15 -5.01 -10.41
CA ASP A 67 3.57 -6.40 -10.23
C ASP A 67 3.96 -6.69 -8.78
N ARG A 68 4.71 -5.78 -8.15
CA ARG A 68 5.07 -5.89 -6.72
C ARG A 68 3.87 -5.73 -5.79
N ALA A 69 2.86 -4.95 -6.17
CA ALA A 69 1.63 -4.82 -5.42
C ALA A 69 0.80 -6.11 -5.49
N THR A 70 0.70 -6.72 -6.67
CA THR A 70 0.05 -8.02 -6.86
C THR A 70 0.76 -9.13 -6.13
N ALA A 71 2.09 -9.15 -6.13
CA ALA A 71 2.86 -10.08 -5.30
C ALA A 71 2.62 -9.89 -3.78
N ALA A 72 2.19 -8.70 -3.35
CA ALA A 72 1.80 -8.41 -1.98
C ALA A 72 0.31 -8.70 -1.68
N GLY A 73 -0.43 -9.27 -2.63
CA GLY A 73 -1.84 -9.65 -2.50
C GLY A 73 -2.85 -8.62 -3.02
N ALA A 74 -2.40 -7.43 -3.42
CA ALA A 74 -3.29 -6.37 -3.89
C ALA A 74 -3.76 -6.60 -5.33
N ARG A 75 -5.00 -6.19 -5.63
CA ARG A 75 -5.50 -6.13 -7.00
C ARG A 75 -4.96 -4.88 -7.67
N ALA A 76 -3.95 -5.05 -8.52
CA ALA A 76 -3.36 -3.93 -9.24
C ALA A 76 -4.29 -3.39 -10.33
N ILE A 77 -4.31 -2.06 -10.48
CA ILE A 77 -5.06 -1.30 -11.46
C ILE A 77 -4.09 -0.32 -12.11
N GLU A 78 -4.12 -0.25 -13.44
CA GLU A 78 -3.40 0.79 -14.17
C GLU A 78 -4.04 2.15 -13.91
N ALA A 79 -3.22 3.14 -13.54
CA ALA A 79 -3.71 4.49 -13.33
C ALA A 79 -4.33 5.04 -14.64
N PRO A 80 -5.48 5.74 -14.57
CA PRO A 80 -6.05 6.37 -15.75
C PRO A 80 -5.05 7.38 -16.33
N ALA A 81 -5.06 7.52 -17.66
CA ALA A 81 -4.26 8.56 -18.31
C ALA A 81 -4.61 9.91 -17.67
N ALA A 82 -3.59 10.64 -17.22
CA ALA A 82 -3.80 11.97 -16.66
C ALA A 82 -4.48 12.83 -17.72
N GLN A 83 -5.75 13.18 -17.51
CA GLN A 83 -6.40 14.19 -18.32
C GLN A 83 -5.76 15.53 -17.97
N THR A 84 -5.07 16.11 -18.94
CA THR A 84 -4.63 17.49 -18.86
C THR A 84 -5.89 18.36 -18.83
N ILE A 85 -6.17 18.96 -17.67
CA ILE A 85 -7.15 20.04 -17.53
C ILE A 85 -6.63 21.33 -18.15
#